data_AF-A0A3M1RK37-F1
#
_entry.id   AF-A0A3M1RK37-F1
#
_cell.length_a   1.000
_cell.length_b   1.000
_cell.length_c   1.000
_cell.angle_alpha   90.00
_cell.angle_beta   90.00
_cell.angle_gamma   90.00
#
_symmetry.space_group_name_H-M   'P 1'
#
loop_
_entity.id
_entity.type
_entity.pdbx_description
1 polymer ?
#
loop_
_entity_poly.entity_id
_entity_poly.type
_entity_poly.pdbx_seq_one_letter_code
_entity_poly.pdbx_strand_id
1 'polypeptide(L)'
;MSVRDEIASILAEPLVTRINFSLGGLAITGAGLGRVRNAILHDRIRVVPDPSLPAGAGGSYNATQNQIGVEPSLTQQHLASSIQMRSVLLHECSHALVDLSRAAATTILSDEAAAYLVQLMYRLGRGQSWLRTWASQNQGTPTGRIFHEAIRIIDRFALLQSCAILQLQAYSALRQAIQQHPVYRGTSSTALTRADGI
;
A
#
# COMPACT_ATOMS: atom_id res chain seq x y z
N MET A 1 21.08 12.73 0.83
CA MET A 1 19.64 12.58 0.54
C MET A 1 19.07 11.70 1.65
N SER A 2 17.96 12.10 2.26
CA SER A 2 17.37 11.41 3.42
C SER A 2 16.44 10.26 3.00
N VAL A 3 16.04 9.39 3.94
CA VAL A 3 15.00 8.37 3.70
C VAL A 3 13.68 9.02 3.24
N ARG A 4 13.35 10.18 3.81
CA ARG A 4 12.22 11.02 3.38
C ARG A 4 12.31 11.39 1.89
N ASP A 5 13.46 11.87 1.44
CA ASP A 5 13.67 12.27 0.05
C ASP A 5 13.59 11.07 -0.90
N GLU A 6 14.08 9.92 -0.47
CA GLU A 6 14.01 8.67 -1.24
C GLU A 6 12.55 8.20 -1.41
N ILE A 7 11.74 8.26 -0.35
CA ILE A 7 10.28 7.99 -0.44
C ILE A 7 9.61 8.95 -1.43
N ALA A 8 9.92 10.25 -1.34
CA ALA A 8 9.40 11.25 -2.26
C ALA A 8 9.84 11.01 -3.71
N SER A 9 11.05 10.47 -3.91
CA SER A 9 11.56 10.06 -5.22
C SER A 9 10.82 8.83 -5.77
N ILE A 10 10.57 7.81 -4.95
CA ILE A 10 9.79 6.62 -5.32
C ILE A 10 8.39 7.00 -5.79
N LEU A 11 7.72 7.90 -5.06
CA LEU A 11 6.38 8.38 -5.41
C LEU A 11 6.34 9.16 -6.75
N ALA A 12 7.48 9.65 -7.23
CA ALA A 12 7.59 10.35 -8.52
C ALA A 12 7.95 9.41 -9.68
N GLU A 13 8.16 8.11 -9.44
CA GLU A 13 8.55 7.19 -10.50
C GLU A 13 7.49 7.08 -11.61
N PRO A 14 7.90 6.91 -12.88
CA PRO A 14 6.96 6.66 -13.99
C PRO A 14 6.04 5.46 -13.75
N LEU A 15 6.50 4.44 -13.01
CA LEU A 15 5.67 3.30 -12.66
C LEU A 15 4.56 3.67 -11.66
N VAL A 16 4.91 4.44 -10.62
CA VAL A 16 3.96 4.84 -9.57
C VAL A 16 2.93 5.83 -10.12
N THR A 17 3.37 6.74 -10.99
CA THR A 17 2.48 7.72 -11.65
C THR A 17 1.45 7.07 -12.59
N ARG A 18 1.67 5.82 -13.02
CA ARG A 18 0.73 5.05 -13.85
C ARG A 18 -0.27 4.23 -13.04
N ILE A 19 -0.10 4.10 -11.73
CA ILE A 19 -1.08 3.42 -10.88
C ILE A 19 -2.40 4.20 -10.98
N ASN A 20 -3.48 3.50 -11.36
CA ASN A 20 -4.77 4.13 -11.54
C ASN A 20 -5.89 3.10 -11.35
N PHE A 21 -6.52 3.08 -10.18
CA PHE A 21 -7.72 2.30 -9.93
C PHE A 21 -8.56 2.93 -8.83
N SER A 22 -9.79 2.47 -8.67
CA SER A 22 -10.61 2.81 -7.51
C SER A 22 -11.27 1.58 -6.91
N LEU A 23 -11.44 1.59 -5.59
CA LEU A 23 -12.15 0.55 -4.85
C LEU A 23 -12.68 1.13 -3.54
N GLY A 24 -13.84 0.67 -3.08
CA GLY A 24 -14.38 1.09 -1.77
C GLY A 24 -14.59 2.60 -1.60
N GLY A 25 -14.84 3.34 -2.70
CA GLY A 25 -14.97 4.80 -2.69
C GLY A 25 -13.64 5.57 -2.71
N LEU A 26 -12.50 4.86 -2.71
CA LEU A 26 -11.16 5.42 -2.77
C LEU A 26 -10.61 5.36 -4.20
N ALA A 27 -10.08 6.48 -4.70
CA ALA A 27 -9.33 6.53 -5.95
C ALA A 27 -7.82 6.52 -5.65
N ILE A 28 -7.14 5.42 -6.02
CA ILE A 28 -5.69 5.30 -5.99
C ILE A 28 -5.15 5.66 -7.36
N THR A 29 -4.59 6.86 -7.46
CA THR A 29 -4.04 7.37 -8.72
C THR A 29 -2.63 7.89 -8.52
N GLY A 30 -1.84 7.93 -9.59
CA GLY A 30 -0.53 8.57 -9.58
C GLY A 30 -0.59 10.03 -9.10
N ALA A 31 -1.63 10.77 -9.48
CA ALA A 31 -1.85 12.13 -8.97
C ALA A 31 -2.18 12.14 -7.46
N GLY A 32 -2.96 11.16 -6.99
CA GLY A 32 -3.22 10.93 -5.56
C GLY A 32 -1.94 10.70 -4.78
N LEU A 33 -1.10 9.77 -5.22
CA LEU A 33 0.21 9.49 -4.64
C LEU A 33 1.17 10.69 -4.75
N GLY A 34 1.05 11.50 -5.80
CA GLY A 34 1.72 12.79 -5.92
C GLY A 34 1.32 13.80 -4.83
N ARG A 35 0.06 13.77 -4.35
CA ARG A 35 -0.36 14.57 -3.18
C ARG A 35 0.31 14.10 -1.90
N VAL A 36 0.44 12.78 -1.70
CA VAL A 36 1.19 12.21 -0.57
C VAL A 36 2.66 12.66 -0.61
N ARG A 37 3.31 12.56 -1.79
CA ARG A 37 4.66 13.06 -2.01
C ARG A 37 4.79 14.53 -1.60
N ASN A 38 3.87 15.38 -2.05
CA ASN A 38 3.88 16.79 -1.70
C ASN A 38 3.64 17.00 -0.19
N ALA A 39 2.79 16.21 0.46
CA ALA A 39 2.60 16.28 1.90
C ALA A 39 3.88 15.91 2.67
N ILE A 40 4.63 14.90 2.21
CA ILE A 40 5.94 14.53 2.75
C ILE A 40 6.98 15.66 2.54
N LEU A 41 7.07 16.22 1.34
CA LEU A 41 8.03 17.28 1.01
C LEU A 41 7.76 18.61 1.74
N HIS A 42 6.54 18.82 2.24
CA HIS A 42 6.17 20.01 3.02
C HIS A 42 5.93 19.69 4.50
N ASP A 43 6.43 18.55 4.99
CA ASP A 43 6.38 18.12 6.41
C ASP A 43 4.96 18.02 7.00
N ARG A 44 3.92 17.93 6.15
CA ARG A 44 2.54 17.63 6.55
C ARG A 44 2.35 16.15 6.87
N ILE A 45 3.17 15.29 6.27
CA ILE A 45 3.36 13.91 6.69
C ILE A 45 4.84 13.76 7.03
N ARG A 46 5.14 13.42 8.28
CA ARG A 46 6.53 13.24 8.71
C ARG A 46 7.00 11.82 8.40
N VAL A 47 8.26 11.68 8.05
CA VAL A 47 8.92 10.37 7.95
C VAL A 47 9.86 10.27 9.14
N VAL A 48 9.62 9.31 10.04
CA VAL A 48 10.38 9.19 11.29
C VAL A 48 10.81 7.74 11.54
N PRO A 49 11.96 7.50 12.19
CA PRO A 49 12.27 6.19 12.71
C PRO A 49 11.23 5.75 13.75
N ASP A 50 10.67 4.55 13.59
CA ASP A 50 9.77 3.93 14.56
C ASP A 50 10.51 2.76 15.25
N PRO A 51 10.92 2.92 16.51
CA PRO A 51 11.69 1.90 17.23
C PRO A 51 10.88 0.62 17.53
N SER A 52 9.56 0.64 17.34
CA SER A 52 8.71 -0.53 17.52
C SER A 52 8.69 -1.46 16.30
N LEU A 53 9.14 -0.98 15.13
CA LEU A 53 9.18 -1.78 13.91
C LEU A 53 10.38 -2.73 13.92
N PRO A 54 10.17 -4.05 13.75
CA PRO A 54 11.28 -4.99 13.61
C PRO A 54 12.01 -4.79 12.28
N ALA A 55 13.28 -5.19 12.23
CA ALA A 55 14.05 -5.18 11.00
C ALA A 55 13.37 -6.04 9.91
N GLY A 56 13.26 -5.50 8.70
CA GLY A 56 12.54 -6.09 7.58
C GLY A 56 11.06 -5.67 7.48
N ALA A 57 10.49 -4.98 8.48
CA ALA A 57 9.10 -4.53 8.43
C ALA A 57 8.88 -3.41 7.40
N GLY A 58 9.91 -2.59 7.16
CA GLY A 58 9.86 -1.48 6.20
C GLY A 58 9.21 -0.21 6.74
N GLY A 59 7.93 -0.25 7.08
CA GLY A 59 7.24 0.93 7.61
C GLY A 59 5.84 0.68 8.18
N SER A 60 5.27 1.73 8.75
CA SER A 60 3.89 1.82 9.23
C SER A 60 3.37 3.24 9.03
N TYR A 61 2.09 3.40 8.72
CA TYR A 61 1.45 4.72 8.73
C TYR A 61 0.62 4.92 10.01
N ASN A 62 0.83 6.06 10.67
CA ASN A 62 0.06 6.52 11.82
C ASN A 62 -0.76 7.76 11.44
N ALA A 63 -2.07 7.55 11.22
CA ALA A 63 -3.00 8.63 10.87
C ALA A 63 -3.13 9.70 11.96
N THR A 64 -3.16 9.29 13.24
CA THR A 64 -3.32 10.24 14.36
C THR A 64 -2.15 11.22 14.46
N GLN A 65 -0.94 10.79 14.12
CA GLN A 65 0.25 11.63 14.21
C GLN A 65 0.71 12.21 12.87
N ASN A 66 0.06 11.80 11.77
CA ASN A 66 0.45 12.08 10.39
C ASN A 66 1.92 11.72 10.11
N GLN A 67 2.27 10.46 10.38
CA GLN A 67 3.64 9.98 10.23
C GLN A 67 3.69 8.65 9.49
N ILE A 68 4.69 8.53 8.63
CA ILE A 68 5.20 7.24 8.16
C ILE A 68 6.36 6.89 9.09
N GLY A 69 6.13 5.92 9.98
CA GLY A 69 7.17 5.24 10.73
C GLY A 69 7.97 4.36 9.78
N VAL A 70 9.30 4.43 9.86
CA VAL A 70 10.21 3.53 9.14
C VAL A 70 11.03 2.74 10.13
N GLU A 71 11.39 1.50 9.77
CA GLU A 71 12.26 0.72 10.66
C GLU A 71 13.58 1.48 10.94
N PRO A 72 14.14 1.43 12.16
CA PRO A 72 15.28 2.28 12.52
C PRO A 72 16.55 2.01 11.71
N SER A 73 16.71 0.78 11.21
CA SER A 73 17.82 0.35 10.36
C SER A 73 17.64 0.74 8.88
N LEU A 74 16.52 1.34 8.50
CA LEU A 74 16.26 1.68 7.12
C LEU A 74 17.19 2.79 6.65
N THR A 75 17.94 2.52 5.60
CA THR A 75 18.85 3.50 4.99
C THR A 75 18.41 3.79 3.56
N GLN A 76 18.93 4.88 3.01
CA GLN A 76 18.76 5.16 1.59
C GLN A 76 19.27 4.02 0.71
N GLN A 77 20.41 3.41 1.06
CA GLN A 77 20.99 2.30 0.29
C GLN A 77 20.07 1.07 0.29
N HIS A 78 19.41 0.77 1.41
CA HIS A 78 18.39 -0.28 1.48
C HIS A 78 17.23 0.01 0.53
N LEU A 79 16.75 1.25 0.48
CA LEU A 79 15.68 1.64 -0.43
C LEU A 79 16.09 1.63 -1.90
N ALA A 80 17.30 2.07 -2.22
CA ALA A 80 17.81 2.03 -3.58
C ALA A 80 17.89 0.60 -4.12
N SER A 81 18.26 -0.37 -3.27
CA SER A 81 18.52 -1.76 -3.67
C SER A 81 17.33 -2.71 -3.49
N SER A 82 16.35 -2.40 -2.64
CA SER A 82 15.26 -3.32 -2.29
C SER A 82 13.91 -2.89 -2.88
N ILE A 83 13.50 -3.53 -3.98
CA ILE A 83 12.15 -3.39 -4.55
C ILE A 83 11.08 -3.73 -3.51
N GLN A 84 11.34 -4.74 -2.66
CA GLN A 84 10.43 -5.12 -1.59
C GLN A 84 10.20 -3.96 -0.63
N MET A 85 11.27 -3.32 -0.15
CA MET A 85 11.17 -2.26 0.84
C MET A 85 10.46 -1.01 0.28
N ARG A 86 10.78 -0.63 -0.97
CA ARG A 86 10.08 0.44 -1.69
C ARG A 86 8.59 0.14 -1.82
N SER A 87 8.23 -1.11 -2.11
CA SER A 87 6.83 -1.50 -2.25
C SER A 87 6.04 -1.45 -0.95
N VAL A 88 6.69 -1.78 0.18
CA VAL A 88 6.08 -1.65 1.51
C VAL A 88 5.85 -0.17 1.85
N LEU A 89 6.80 0.71 1.55
CA LEU A 89 6.57 2.14 1.77
C LEU A 89 5.45 2.72 0.89
N LEU A 90 5.26 2.18 -0.32
CA LEU A 90 4.11 2.52 -1.15
C LEU A 90 2.78 1.99 -0.59
N HIS A 91 2.80 0.87 0.14
CA HIS A 91 1.66 0.38 0.92
C HIS A 91 1.26 1.44 1.96
N GLU A 92 2.22 1.89 2.78
CA GLU A 92 1.97 2.93 3.79
C GLU A 92 1.54 4.27 3.18
N CYS A 93 2.11 4.64 2.03
CA CYS A 93 1.69 5.83 1.29
C CYS A 93 0.24 5.74 0.77
N SER A 94 -0.28 4.53 0.54
CA SER A 94 -1.69 4.33 0.19
C SER A 94 -2.60 4.70 1.37
N HIS A 95 -2.26 4.29 2.60
CA HIS A 95 -3.01 4.69 3.79
C HIS A 95 -2.97 6.20 4.01
N ALA A 96 -1.81 6.81 3.84
CA ALA A 96 -1.68 8.27 3.86
C ALA A 96 -2.56 8.98 2.81
N LEU A 97 -2.75 8.38 1.64
CA LEU A 97 -3.65 8.91 0.62
C LEU A 97 -5.12 8.83 1.05
N VAL A 98 -5.52 7.75 1.74
CA VAL A 98 -6.88 7.60 2.29
C VAL A 98 -7.18 8.71 3.28
N ASP A 99 -6.24 8.96 4.20
CA ASP A 99 -6.39 10.00 5.21
C ASP A 99 -6.42 11.41 4.58
N LEU A 100 -5.47 11.73 3.68
CA LEU A 100 -5.47 12.99 2.92
C LEU A 100 -6.75 13.21 2.10
N SER A 101 -7.36 12.14 1.60
CA SER A 101 -8.59 12.21 0.80
C SER A 101 -9.85 12.26 1.65
N ARG A 102 -9.74 12.12 2.98
CA ARG A 102 -10.86 12.08 3.93
C ARG A 102 -11.93 11.08 3.50
N ALA A 103 -11.50 9.92 3.02
CA ALA A 103 -12.37 8.93 2.40
C ALA A 103 -13.15 8.13 3.48
N ALA A 104 -14.04 8.81 4.22
CA ALA A 104 -14.74 8.30 5.40
C ALA A 104 -15.64 7.07 5.17
N ALA A 105 -16.00 6.80 3.91
CA ALA A 105 -16.76 5.60 3.54
C ALA A 105 -15.88 4.36 3.30
N THR A 106 -14.55 4.52 3.34
CA THR A 106 -13.61 3.42 3.10
C THR A 106 -13.55 2.55 4.35
N THR A 107 -13.79 1.25 4.19
CA THR A 107 -13.59 0.29 5.30
C THR A 107 -12.11 -0.01 5.47
N ILE A 108 -11.66 -0.37 6.67
CA ILE A 108 -10.28 -0.82 6.95
C ILE A 108 -9.85 -1.92 5.95
N LEU A 109 -10.70 -2.93 5.72
CA LEU A 109 -10.39 -4.00 4.76
C LEU A 109 -10.26 -3.54 3.29
N SER A 110 -10.90 -2.43 2.93
CA SER A 110 -10.80 -1.85 1.58
C SER A 110 -9.54 -0.99 1.46
N ASP A 111 -9.17 -0.28 2.52
CA ASP A 111 -7.92 0.46 2.59
C ASP A 111 -6.71 -0.47 2.47
N GLU A 112 -6.67 -1.54 3.28
CA GLU A 112 -5.66 -2.61 3.18
C GLU A 112 -5.63 -3.26 1.78
N ALA A 113 -6.80 -3.53 1.20
CA ALA A 113 -6.87 -4.09 -0.15
C ALA A 113 -6.25 -3.14 -1.19
N ALA A 114 -6.50 -1.84 -1.08
CA ALA A 114 -5.88 -0.84 -1.93
C ALA A 114 -4.36 -0.78 -1.74
N ALA A 115 -3.89 -0.81 -0.49
CA ALA A 115 -2.47 -0.78 -0.16
C ALA A 115 -1.72 -2.02 -0.69
N TYR A 116 -2.29 -3.23 -0.55
CA TYR A 116 -1.71 -4.44 -1.15
C TYR A 116 -1.71 -4.43 -2.69
N LEU A 117 -2.75 -3.89 -3.32
CA LEU A 117 -2.76 -3.73 -4.77
C LEU A 117 -1.65 -2.78 -5.23
N VAL A 118 -1.48 -1.63 -4.58
CA VAL A 118 -0.37 -0.69 -4.86
C VAL A 118 0.99 -1.38 -4.71
N GLN A 119 1.19 -2.07 -3.58
CA GLN A 119 2.42 -2.78 -3.29
C GLN A 119 2.75 -3.79 -4.39
N LEU A 120 1.80 -4.66 -4.77
CA LEU A 120 2.04 -5.71 -5.75
C LEU A 120 2.11 -5.18 -7.18
N MET A 121 1.34 -4.15 -7.54
CA MET A 121 1.47 -3.47 -8.83
C MET A 121 2.87 -2.92 -9.02
N TYR A 122 3.43 -2.26 -7.99
CA TYR A 122 4.79 -1.77 -8.05
C TYR A 122 5.81 -2.91 -8.24
N ARG A 123 5.73 -3.97 -7.43
CA ARG A 123 6.68 -5.09 -7.52
C ARG A 123 6.63 -5.80 -8.88
N LEU A 124 5.43 -6.07 -9.39
CA LEU A 124 5.24 -6.69 -10.70
C LEU A 124 5.73 -5.76 -11.83
N GLY A 125 5.43 -4.46 -11.75
CA GLY A 125 5.90 -3.47 -12.72
C GLY A 125 7.42 -3.25 -12.72
N ARG A 126 8.09 -3.53 -11.60
CA ARG A 126 9.57 -3.59 -11.49
C ARG A 126 10.17 -4.94 -11.95
N GLY A 127 9.37 -5.83 -12.51
CA GLY A 127 9.83 -7.09 -13.11
C GLY A 127 9.89 -8.29 -12.16
N GLN A 128 9.32 -8.22 -10.95
CA GLN A 128 9.25 -9.37 -10.04
C GLN A 128 8.13 -10.36 -10.41
N SER A 129 8.11 -10.83 -11.67
CA SER A 129 7.09 -11.75 -12.18
C SER A 129 7.04 -13.10 -11.45
N TRP A 130 8.16 -13.52 -10.83
CA TRP A 130 8.23 -14.70 -9.96
C TRP A 130 7.24 -14.65 -8.79
N LEU A 131 6.77 -13.46 -8.39
CA LEU A 131 5.76 -13.31 -7.34
C LEU A 131 4.46 -14.03 -7.65
N ARG A 132 4.11 -14.17 -8.94
CA ARG A 132 2.92 -14.90 -9.37
C ARG A 132 3.01 -16.37 -8.96
N THR A 133 4.16 -16.98 -9.24
CA THR A 133 4.45 -18.37 -8.89
C THR A 133 4.53 -18.53 -7.38
N TRP A 134 5.26 -17.65 -6.69
CA TRP A 134 5.38 -17.69 -5.23
C TRP A 134 4.00 -17.58 -4.55
N ALA A 135 3.17 -16.62 -4.96
CA ALA A 135 1.85 -16.42 -4.37
C ALA A 135 0.94 -17.64 -4.59
N SER A 136 0.98 -18.24 -5.79
CA SER A 136 0.25 -19.47 -6.10
C SER A 136 0.68 -20.65 -5.22
N GLN A 137 1.98 -20.82 -5.00
CA GLN A 137 2.53 -21.90 -4.18
C GLN A 137 2.30 -21.71 -2.67
N ASN A 138 2.12 -20.46 -2.22
CA ASN A 138 2.04 -20.10 -0.80
C ASN A 138 0.62 -19.73 -0.35
N GLN A 139 -0.43 -20.08 -1.10
CA GLN A 139 -1.84 -19.82 -0.75
C GLN A 139 -2.29 -20.42 0.61
N GLY A 140 -1.56 -21.44 1.09
CA GLY A 140 -1.76 -22.02 2.42
C GLY A 140 -1.36 -21.08 3.57
N THR A 141 -0.51 -20.10 3.31
CA THR A 141 -0.09 -19.10 4.30
C THR A 141 -1.03 -17.88 4.27
N PRO A 142 -1.25 -17.19 5.40
CA PRO A 142 -2.08 -15.97 5.43
C PRO A 142 -1.61 -14.91 4.42
N THR A 143 -0.31 -14.59 4.39
CA THR A 143 0.25 -13.59 3.47
C THR A 143 0.21 -14.04 2.02
N GLY A 144 0.53 -15.30 1.74
CA GLY A 144 0.48 -15.84 0.38
C GLY A 144 -0.94 -15.84 -0.20
N ARG A 145 -1.98 -16.04 0.63
CA ARG A 145 -3.39 -15.90 0.22
C ARG A 145 -3.76 -14.47 -0.16
N ILE A 146 -3.34 -13.48 0.63
CA ILE A 146 -3.54 -12.06 0.30
C ILE A 146 -2.88 -11.75 -1.05
N PHE A 147 -1.61 -12.15 -1.22
CA PHE A 147 -0.87 -11.88 -2.44
C PHE A 147 -1.50 -12.58 -3.65
N HIS A 148 -1.96 -13.82 -3.47
CA HIS A 148 -2.64 -14.56 -4.53
C HIS A 148 -3.89 -13.82 -5.03
N GLU A 149 -4.77 -13.42 -4.11
CA GLU A 149 -6.01 -12.73 -4.48
C GLU A 149 -5.75 -11.34 -5.08
N ALA A 150 -4.80 -10.58 -4.53
CA ALA A 150 -4.41 -9.28 -5.08
C ALA A 150 -3.81 -9.40 -6.48
N ILE A 151 -2.93 -10.38 -6.72
CA ILE A 151 -2.37 -10.65 -8.05
C ILE A 151 -3.45 -11.06 -9.04
N ARG A 152 -4.41 -11.90 -8.61
CA ARG A 152 -5.55 -12.29 -9.45
C ARG A 152 -6.39 -11.09 -9.89
N ILE A 153 -6.59 -10.11 -9.02
CA ILE A 153 -7.27 -8.84 -9.36
C ILE A 153 -6.43 -8.04 -10.36
N ILE A 154 -5.13 -7.88 -10.10
CA ILE A 154 -4.22 -7.15 -10.99
C ILE A 154 -4.27 -7.72 -12.42
N ASP A 155 -4.28 -9.05 -12.55
CA ASP A 155 -4.34 -9.71 -13.86
C ASP A 155 -5.71 -9.61 -14.51
N ARG A 156 -6.76 -9.92 -13.76
CA ARG A 156 -8.14 -9.94 -14.27
C ARG A 156 -8.54 -8.57 -14.84
N PHE A 157 -8.09 -7.49 -14.19
CA PHE A 157 -8.40 -6.12 -14.58
C PHE A 157 -7.26 -5.42 -15.30
N ALA A 158 -6.16 -6.12 -15.63
CA ALA A 158 -4.98 -5.55 -16.29
C ALA A 158 -4.53 -4.23 -15.66
N LEU A 159 -4.43 -4.17 -14.33
CA LEU A 159 -4.22 -2.90 -13.59
C LEU A 159 -2.86 -2.26 -13.88
N LEU A 160 -1.90 -3.02 -14.40
CA LEU A 160 -0.60 -2.47 -14.82
C LEU A 160 -0.68 -1.67 -16.13
N GLN A 161 -1.75 -1.84 -16.91
CA GLN A 161 -1.91 -1.22 -18.23
C GLN A 161 -3.16 -0.36 -18.35
N SER A 162 -4.10 -0.45 -17.40
CA SER A 162 -5.42 0.15 -17.52
C SER A 162 -5.92 0.75 -16.21
N CYS A 163 -6.89 1.64 -16.35
CA CYS A 163 -7.66 2.15 -15.22
C CYS A 163 -8.87 1.26 -14.97
N ALA A 164 -9.14 0.94 -13.69
CA ALA A 164 -10.30 0.13 -13.32
C ALA A 164 -11.05 0.70 -12.11
N ILE A 165 -12.38 0.54 -12.13
CA ILE A 165 -13.25 0.74 -10.97
C ILE A 165 -13.64 -0.64 -10.45
N LEU A 166 -13.10 -1.01 -9.29
CA LEU A 166 -13.31 -2.31 -8.68
C LEU A 166 -14.53 -2.24 -7.75
N GLN A 167 -15.62 -2.87 -8.18
CA GLN A 167 -16.80 -3.09 -7.35
C GLN A 167 -16.49 -4.07 -6.22
N LEU A 168 -17.24 -4.02 -5.12
CA LEU A 168 -17.01 -4.85 -3.93
C LEU A 168 -16.84 -6.34 -4.26
N GLN A 169 -17.65 -6.85 -5.18
CA GLN A 169 -17.60 -8.24 -5.62
C GLN A 169 -16.24 -8.61 -6.21
N ALA A 170 -15.59 -7.69 -6.94
CA ALA A 170 -14.31 -7.90 -7.59
C ALA A 170 -13.15 -8.15 -6.62
N TYR A 171 -13.20 -7.57 -5.43
CA TYR A 171 -12.13 -7.67 -4.42
C TYR A 171 -12.59 -8.27 -3.08
N SER A 172 -13.78 -8.86 -3.03
CA SER A 172 -14.36 -9.52 -1.85
C SER A 172 -13.47 -10.65 -1.30
N ALA A 173 -12.92 -11.50 -2.18
CA ALA A 173 -12.01 -12.59 -1.79
C ALA A 173 -10.70 -12.05 -1.17
N LEU A 174 -10.16 -10.95 -1.70
CA LEU A 174 -9.00 -10.27 -1.11
C LEU A 174 -9.32 -9.74 0.29
N ARG A 175 -10.48 -9.09 0.47
CA ARG A 175 -10.93 -8.62 1.80
C ARG A 175 -11.06 -9.76 2.80
N GLN A 176 -11.60 -10.91 2.36
CA GLN A 176 -11.72 -12.09 3.21
C GLN A 176 -10.34 -12.64 3.59
N ALA A 177 -9.40 -12.70 2.65
CA ALA A 177 -8.03 -13.12 2.93
C ALA A 177 -7.32 -12.20 3.95
N ILE A 178 -7.51 -10.88 3.82
CA ILE A 178 -7.00 -9.89 4.77
C ILE A 178 -7.64 -10.10 6.15
N GLN A 179 -8.97 -10.23 6.22
CA GLN A 179 -9.69 -10.43 7.48
C GLN A 179 -9.27 -11.72 8.22
N GLN A 180 -8.92 -12.77 7.49
CA GLN A 180 -8.47 -14.04 8.06
C GLN A 180 -7.01 -14.01 8.55
N HIS A 181 -6.24 -13.01 8.12
CA HIS A 181 -4.83 -12.90 8.48
C HIS A 181 -4.67 -12.53 9.97
N PRO A 182 -3.75 -13.18 10.71
CA PRO A 182 -3.64 -13.02 12.17
C PRO A 182 -3.55 -11.57 12.67
N VAL A 183 -2.85 -10.72 11.94
CA VAL A 183 -2.67 -9.29 12.27
C VAL A 183 -4.00 -8.50 12.25
N TYR A 184 -4.96 -8.90 11.41
CA TYR A 184 -6.25 -8.21 11.26
C TYR A 184 -7.39 -8.95 11.95
N ARG A 185 -7.09 -9.95 12.78
CA ARG A 185 -8.10 -10.70 13.53
C ARG A 185 -8.87 -9.73 14.44
N GLY A 186 -10.18 -9.65 14.23
CA GLY A 186 -11.07 -8.77 14.98
C GLY A 186 -11.55 -7.53 14.20
N THR A 187 -10.96 -7.23 13.04
CA THR A 187 -11.47 -6.17 12.18
C THR A 187 -12.83 -6.55 11.60
N SER A 188 -13.87 -5.78 11.95
CA SER A 188 -15.20 -5.94 11.36
C SER A 188 -15.17 -5.64 9.86
N SER A 189 -15.94 -6.39 9.07
CA SER A 189 -16.07 -6.14 7.63
C SER A 189 -16.67 -4.77 7.32
N THR A 190 -17.33 -4.13 8.28
CA THR A 190 -17.93 -2.81 8.18
C THR A 190 -17.15 -1.72 8.91
N ALA A 191 -16.03 -2.06 9.57
CA ALA A 191 -15.22 -1.06 10.27
C ALA A 191 -14.69 -0.02 9.27
N LEU A 192 -15.08 1.24 9.46
CA LEU A 192 -14.63 2.38 8.67
C LEU A 192 -13.20 2.78 9.08
N THR A 193 -12.43 3.31 8.14
CA THR A 193 -11.17 3.97 8.44
C THR A 193 -11.44 5.23 9.27
N ARG A 194 -10.57 5.52 10.24
CA ARG A 194 -10.62 6.79 10.98
C ARG A 194 -10.15 7.89 10.04
N ALA A 195 -11.08 8.68 9.52
CA ALA A 195 -10.76 9.92 8.81
C ALA A 195 -10.58 11.02 9.86
N ASP A 196 -9.43 11.02 10.54
CA ASP A 196 -9.16 12.03 11.58
C ASP A 196 -8.75 13.39 10.99
N GLY A 197 -8.56 13.46 9.66
CA GLY A 197 -8.53 14.71 8.90
C GLY A 197 -7.27 15.55 9.13
N ILE A 198 -6.41 15.58 8.11
CA ILE A 198 -5.30 16.56 8.00
C ILE A 198 -5.85 17.98 7.82
#